data_AF-A0A1I5F1X6-F1
#
_entry.id   AF-A0A1I5F1X6-F1
#
_cell.length_a   1.000
_cell.length_b   1.000
_cell.length_c   1.000
_cell.angle_alpha   90.00
_cell.angle_beta   90.00
_cell.angle_gamma   90.00
#
_symmetry.space_group_name_H-M   'P 1'
#
loop_
_entity.id
_entity.type
_entity.pdbx_description
1 polymer ?
#
loop_
_entity_poly.entity_id
_entity_poly.type
_entity_poly.pdbx_seq_one_letter_code
_entity_poly.pdbx_strand_id
1 'polypeptide(L)'
;MAAYNPEEQENIEEFKTWWNTYGTLIIVVVAAFITGIGGTQAWNYYQRQQVEQAAELYDSLLQVQASEDPKKINDAAKLLMEGFSGSGYASRAALISARASLGAGDLQNAKSRLQWVLDNSKEDELKDLVRLHLASILLDEKKYDDALRLLEAKHGESFDGLYADLKGDVLTAAGKVAEARTAYQVALSKMGGKSSYSDIVQIKLDAL
;
A
#
# COMPACT_ATOMS: atom_id res chain seq x y z
N MET A 1 6.70 -68.07 36.73
CA MET A 1 7.52 -67.43 35.68
C MET A 1 6.55 -66.98 34.60
N ALA A 2 6.39 -65.68 34.38
CA ALA A 2 5.54 -65.19 33.31
C ALA A 2 6.16 -65.59 31.97
N ALA A 3 5.51 -66.50 31.25
CA ALA A 3 5.88 -66.83 29.87
C ALA A 3 5.39 -65.67 29.00
N TYR A 4 6.31 -64.79 28.63
CA TYR A 4 6.05 -63.73 27.65
C TYR A 4 5.79 -64.38 26.28
N ASN A 5 4.72 -63.97 25.60
CA ASN A 5 4.19 -64.64 24.41
C ASN A 5 5.14 -64.41 23.20
N PRO A 6 5.55 -65.43 22.43
CA PRO A 6 6.44 -65.25 21.27
C PRO A 6 5.90 -64.28 20.21
N GLU A 7 4.58 -64.19 20.03
CA GLU A 7 3.96 -63.17 19.16
C GLU A 7 4.21 -61.74 19.67
N GLU A 8 4.30 -61.53 20.98
CA GLU A 8 4.66 -60.22 21.54
C GLU A 8 6.11 -59.85 21.23
N GLN A 9 7.03 -60.82 21.11
CA GLN A 9 8.42 -60.56 20.78
C GLN A 9 8.62 -60.18 19.31
N GLU A 10 7.98 -60.87 18.37
CA GLU A 10 8.05 -60.51 16.93
C GLU A 10 7.52 -59.10 16.68
N ASN A 11 6.38 -58.75 17.29
CA ASN A 11 5.81 -57.40 17.18
C ASN A 11 6.74 -56.31 17.75
N ILE A 12 7.48 -56.60 18.82
CA ILE A 12 8.44 -55.67 19.43
C ILE A 12 9.68 -55.52 18.56
N GLU A 13 10.17 -56.60 17.95
CA GLU A 13 11.35 -56.57 17.07
C GLU A 13 11.09 -55.83 15.75
N GLU A 14 9.91 -56.01 15.17
CA GLU A 14 9.47 -55.25 13.98
C GLU A 14 9.36 -53.75 14.28
N PHE A 15 8.75 -53.38 15.41
CA PHE A 15 8.66 -51.98 15.83
C PHE A 15 10.04 -51.36 16.09
N LYS A 16 10.94 -52.10 16.76
CA LYS A 16 12.30 -51.65 17.04
C LYS A 16 13.10 -51.42 15.76
N THR A 17 12.91 -52.29 14.77
CA THR A 17 13.57 -52.18 13.46
C THR A 17 13.01 -51.01 12.66
N TRP A 18 11.69 -50.81 12.65
CA TRP A 18 11.04 -49.66 12.03
C TRP A 18 11.50 -48.34 12.68
N TRP A 19 11.54 -48.27 14.01
CA TRP A 19 12.01 -47.10 14.73
C TRP A 19 13.50 -46.81 14.49
N ASN A 20 14.36 -47.83 14.46
CA ASN A 20 15.76 -47.63 14.10
C ASN A 20 15.94 -47.12 12.66
N THR A 21 15.02 -47.48 11.75
CA THR A 21 15.07 -47.07 10.35
C THR A 21 14.52 -45.65 10.14
N TYR A 22 13.39 -45.30 10.78
CA TYR A 22 12.67 -44.05 10.51
C TYR A 22 12.65 -43.05 11.67
N GLY A 23 13.01 -43.45 12.89
CA GLY A 23 12.90 -42.61 14.10
C GLY A 23 13.69 -41.30 14.00
N THR A 24 14.90 -41.34 13.43
CA THR A 24 15.71 -40.12 13.19
C THR A 24 15.02 -39.18 12.20
N LEU A 25 14.46 -39.72 11.11
CA LEU A 25 13.75 -38.93 10.10
C LEU A 25 12.48 -38.29 10.69
N ILE A 26 11.73 -39.03 11.50
CA ILE A 26 10.55 -38.52 12.21
C ILE A 26 10.95 -37.38 13.17
N ILE A 27 12.03 -37.55 13.95
CA ILE A 27 12.52 -36.50 14.86
C ILE A 27 12.91 -35.24 14.09
N VAL A 28 13.63 -35.37 12.97
CA VAL A 28 14.03 -34.23 12.13
C VAL A 28 12.81 -33.51 11.55
N VAL A 29 11.83 -34.25 11.04
CA VAL A 29 10.59 -33.68 10.48
C VAL A 29 9.78 -32.96 11.57
N VAL A 30 9.63 -33.55 12.75
CA VAL A 30 8.93 -32.94 13.88
C VAL A 30 9.67 -31.71 14.39
N ALA A 31 10.99 -31.76 14.50
CA ALA A 31 11.80 -30.61 14.89
C ALA A 31 11.68 -29.47 13.87
N ALA A 32 11.79 -29.76 12.57
CA ALA A 32 11.60 -28.77 11.51
C ALA A 32 10.20 -28.14 11.56
N PHE A 33 9.16 -28.93 11.84
CA PHE A 33 7.79 -28.45 11.98
C PHE A 33 7.64 -27.51 13.20
N ILE A 34 8.17 -27.89 14.36
CA ILE A 34 8.13 -27.06 15.58
C ILE A 34 8.92 -25.76 15.37
N THR A 35 10.11 -25.82 14.77
CA THR A 35 10.90 -24.61 14.49
C THR A 35 10.20 -23.71 13.47
N GLY A 36 9.53 -24.27 12.46
CA GLY A 36 8.73 -23.50 11.50
C GLY A 36 7.57 -22.76 12.18
N ILE A 37 6.82 -23.44 13.04
CA ILE A 37 5.72 -22.81 13.81
C ILE A 37 6.27 -21.78 14.81
N GLY A 38 7.32 -22.12 15.56
CA GLY A 38 7.92 -21.20 16.54
C GLY A 38 8.47 -19.93 15.89
N GLY A 39 9.16 -20.07 14.75
CA GLY A 39 9.67 -18.94 13.98
C GLY A 39 8.55 -18.03 13.45
N THR A 40 7.49 -18.61 12.88
CA THR A 40 6.34 -17.81 12.40
C THR A 40 5.60 -17.12 13.54
N GLN A 41 5.42 -17.76 14.70
CA GLN A 41 4.80 -17.12 15.86
C GLN A 41 5.64 -15.96 16.40
N ALA A 42 6.96 -16.15 16.54
CA ALA A 42 7.87 -15.10 16.98
C ALA A 42 7.86 -13.90 16.02
N TRP A 43 7.89 -14.16 14.71
CA TRP A 43 7.81 -13.13 13.68
C TRP A 43 6.48 -12.36 13.74
N ASN A 44 5.36 -13.08 13.88
CA ASN A 44 4.04 -12.47 13.97
C ASN A 44 3.88 -11.63 15.25
N TYR A 45 4.46 -12.06 16.37
CA TYR A 45 4.46 -11.28 17.60
C TYR A 45 5.24 -9.97 17.44
N TYR A 46 6.46 -10.04 16.88
CA TYR A 46 7.26 -8.85 16.58
C TYR A 46 6.53 -7.89 15.64
N GLN A 47 5.92 -8.41 14.57
CA GLN A 47 5.14 -7.60 13.63
C GLN A 47 3.94 -6.91 14.30
N ARG A 48 3.23 -7.60 15.20
CA ARG A 48 2.11 -7.01 15.96
C ARG A 48 2.59 -5.88 16.85
N GLN A 49 3.67 -6.09 17.60
CA GLN A 49 4.24 -5.08 18.47
C GLN A 49 4.69 -3.83 17.69
N GLN A 50 5.27 -4.01 16.50
CA GLN A 50 5.64 -2.92 15.61
C GLN A 50 4.42 -2.11 15.13
N VAL A 51 3.31 -2.80 14.83
CA VAL A 51 2.06 -2.16 14.40
C VAL A 51 1.37 -1.41 15.55
N GLU A 52 1.40 -1.95 16.77
CA GLU A 52 0.85 -1.28 17.96
C GLU A 52 1.61 0.02 18.27
N GLN A 53 2.95 -0.02 18.27
CA GLN A 53 3.75 1.20 18.45
C GLN A 53 3.53 2.23 17.34
N ALA A 54 3.39 1.77 16.09
CA ALA A 54 3.05 2.64 14.97
C ALA A 54 1.66 3.29 15.18
N ALA A 55 0.69 2.56 15.73
CA ALA A 55 -0.65 3.08 16.00
C ALA A 55 -0.63 4.17 17.08
N GLU A 56 0.13 3.99 18.16
CA GLU A 56 0.29 4.99 19.23
C GLU A 56 0.92 6.29 18.70
N LEU A 57 1.97 6.16 17.89
CA LEU A 57 2.63 7.31 17.28
C LEU A 57 1.74 7.98 16.22
N TYR A 58 0.91 7.20 15.54
CA TYR A 58 -0.10 7.74 14.61
C TYR A 58 -1.19 8.51 15.35
N ASP A 59 -1.69 8.04 16.49
CA ASP A 59 -2.63 8.81 17.31
C ASP A 59 -2.02 10.14 17.76
N SER A 60 -0.76 10.12 18.18
CA SER A 60 0.00 11.33 18.50
C SER A 60 0.11 12.29 17.30
N LEU A 61 0.33 11.76 16.09
CA LEU A 61 0.32 12.56 14.86
C LEU A 61 -1.05 13.21 14.62
N LEU A 62 -2.16 12.49 14.82
CA LEU A 62 -3.50 13.05 14.65
C LEU A 62 -3.77 14.20 15.64
N GLN A 63 -3.26 14.09 16.87
CA GLN A 63 -3.33 15.19 17.84
C GLN A 63 -2.48 16.39 17.40
N VAL A 64 -1.28 16.16 16.87
CA VAL A 64 -0.42 17.22 16.31
C VAL A 64 -1.07 17.87 15.08
N GLN A 65 -1.78 17.10 14.26
CA GLN A 65 -2.48 17.60 13.08
C GLN A 65 -3.51 18.67 13.42
N ALA A 66 -4.16 18.57 14.59
CA ALA A 66 -5.10 19.58 15.06
C ALA A 66 -4.45 20.96 15.34
N SER A 67 -3.13 21.04 15.45
CA SER A 67 -2.42 22.32 15.58
C SER A 67 -2.31 23.09 14.26
N GLU A 68 -2.57 22.44 13.12
CA GLU A 68 -2.42 22.97 11.76
C GLU A 68 -1.01 23.52 11.45
N ASP A 69 -0.01 23.25 12.29
CA ASP A 69 1.38 23.66 12.10
C ASP A 69 2.10 22.66 11.16
N PRO A 70 2.41 23.05 9.92
CA PRO A 70 2.98 22.14 8.92
C PRO A 70 4.32 21.57 9.36
N LYS A 71 5.12 22.34 10.12
CA LYS A 71 6.42 21.88 10.59
C LYS A 71 6.27 20.77 11.62
N LYS A 72 5.41 20.96 12.62
CA LYS A 72 5.15 19.93 13.64
C LYS A 72 4.55 18.66 13.03
N ILE A 73 3.62 18.82 12.09
CA ILE A 73 3.02 17.69 11.37
C ILE A 73 4.09 16.92 10.59
N ASN A 74 4.96 17.64 9.86
CA ASN A 74 6.04 17.02 9.09
C ASN A 74 7.04 16.28 9.98
N ASP A 75 7.42 16.86 11.12
CA ASP A 75 8.34 16.24 12.08
C ASP A 75 7.72 14.96 12.68
N ALA A 76 6.45 15.02 13.11
CA ALA A 76 5.74 13.86 13.67
C ALA A 76 5.53 12.75 12.63
N ALA A 77 5.15 13.10 11.40
CA ALA A 77 4.97 12.13 10.33
C ALA A 77 6.28 11.44 9.94
N LYS A 78 7.40 12.17 9.96
CA LYS A 78 8.73 11.62 9.66
C LYS A 78 9.11 10.49 10.61
N LEU A 79 8.77 10.60 11.91
CA LEU A 79 9.02 9.54 12.88
C LEU A 79 8.31 8.22 12.51
N LEU A 80 7.08 8.29 11.99
CA LEU A 80 6.36 7.12 11.48
C LEU A 80 6.98 6.58 10.19
N MET A 81 7.32 7.45 9.26
CA MET A 81 7.91 7.07 7.98
C MET A 81 9.26 6.37 8.16
N GLU A 82 10.10 6.83 9.07
CA GLU A 82 11.43 6.26 9.31
C GLU A 82 11.39 5.07 10.27
N GLY A 83 10.61 5.15 11.36
CA GLY A 83 10.57 4.11 12.38
C GLY A 83 9.66 2.92 12.03
N PHE A 84 8.66 3.13 11.18
CA PHE A 84 7.58 2.17 10.92
C PHE A 84 7.21 2.08 9.43
N SER A 85 8.19 2.25 8.53
CA SER A 85 8.00 2.30 7.07
C SER A 85 7.15 1.15 6.48
N GLY A 86 7.25 -0.05 7.06
CA GLY A 86 6.49 -1.22 6.63
C GLY A 86 5.02 -1.26 7.09
N SER A 87 4.57 -0.29 7.89
CA SER A 87 3.21 -0.19 8.41
C SER A 87 2.31 0.67 7.50
N GLY A 88 1.01 0.36 7.44
CA GLY A 88 0.04 1.22 6.77
C GLY A 88 -0.07 2.63 7.40
N TYR A 89 0.25 2.74 8.70
CA TYR A 89 0.29 4.03 9.41
C TYR A 89 1.35 4.98 8.85
N ALA A 90 2.52 4.47 8.43
CA ALA A 90 3.56 5.29 7.83
C ALA A 90 3.11 5.92 6.50
N SER A 91 2.41 5.15 5.67
CA SER A 91 1.84 5.67 4.41
C SER A 91 0.79 6.76 4.66
N ARG A 92 -0.08 6.56 5.66
CA ARG A 92 -1.08 7.56 6.06
C ARG A 92 -0.43 8.81 6.66
N ALA A 93 0.63 8.65 7.45
CA ALA A 93 1.41 9.76 7.99
C ALA A 93 2.04 10.61 6.89
N ALA A 94 2.63 9.96 5.88
CA ALA A 94 3.16 10.66 4.71
C ALA A 94 2.08 11.44 3.96
N LEU A 95 0.85 10.92 3.83
CA LEU A 95 -0.27 11.65 3.23
C LEU A 95 -0.70 12.88 4.05
N ILE A 96 -0.76 12.75 5.38
CA ILE A 96 -1.06 13.88 6.28
C ILE A 96 0.02 14.96 6.13
N SER A 97 1.29 14.57 6.10
CA SER A 97 2.43 15.47 5.88
C SER A 97 2.39 16.12 4.50
N ALA A 98 2.02 15.37 3.46
CA ALA A 98 1.85 15.92 2.10
C ALA A 98 0.75 17.00 2.07
N ARG A 99 -0.40 16.72 2.68
CA ARG A 99 -1.52 17.67 2.78
C ARG A 99 -1.14 18.94 3.54
N ALA A 100 -0.47 18.81 4.68
CA ALA A 100 0.00 19.94 5.46
C ALA A 100 1.00 20.80 4.67
N SER A 101 1.92 20.14 3.93
CA SER A 101 2.90 20.81 3.09
C SER A 101 2.23 21.55 1.91
N LEU A 102 1.22 20.95 1.27
CA LEU A 102 0.41 21.63 0.24
C LEU A 102 -0.30 22.88 0.79
N GLY A 103 -0.93 22.77 1.97
CA GLY A 103 -1.58 23.91 2.63
C GLY A 103 -0.62 25.04 2.97
N ALA A 104 0.65 24.70 3.24
CA ALA A 104 1.72 25.65 3.50
C ALA A 104 2.38 26.24 2.23
N GLY A 105 1.97 25.80 1.03
CA GLY A 105 2.62 26.15 -0.23
C GLY A 105 3.97 25.45 -0.48
N ASP A 106 4.35 24.48 0.36
CA ASP A 106 5.57 23.70 0.21
C ASP A 106 5.35 22.50 -0.72
N LEU A 107 5.28 22.80 -2.02
CA LEU A 107 5.06 21.80 -3.07
C LEU A 107 6.19 20.75 -3.13
N GLN A 108 7.42 21.10 -2.75
CA GLN A 108 8.55 20.17 -2.80
C GLN A 108 8.43 19.10 -1.73
N ASN A 109 8.13 19.49 -0.48
CA ASN A 109 7.86 18.51 0.56
C ASN A 109 6.61 17.69 0.24
N ALA A 110 5.54 18.31 -0.24
CA ALA A 110 4.33 17.58 -0.63
C ALA A 110 4.62 16.45 -1.63
N LYS A 111 5.31 16.76 -2.74
CA LYS A 111 5.69 15.75 -3.74
C LYS A 111 6.63 14.70 -3.18
N SER A 112 7.60 15.09 -2.35
CA SER A 112 8.51 14.14 -1.71
C SER A 112 7.75 13.12 -0.85
N ARG A 113 6.74 13.57 -0.10
CA ARG A 113 5.91 12.70 0.73
C ARG A 113 4.99 11.80 -0.10
N LEU A 114 4.38 12.31 -1.16
CA LEU A 114 3.60 11.50 -2.10
C LEU A 114 4.49 10.44 -2.79
N GLN A 115 5.66 10.82 -3.28
CA GLN A 115 6.61 9.87 -3.87
C GLN A 115 7.02 8.79 -2.87
N TRP A 116 7.28 9.16 -1.62
CA TRP A 116 7.58 8.19 -0.57
C TRP A 116 6.46 7.15 -0.41
N VAL A 117 5.19 7.53 -0.50
CA VAL A 117 4.06 6.57 -0.45
C VAL A 117 4.08 5.63 -1.66
N LEU A 118 4.38 6.13 -2.88
CA LEU A 118 4.50 5.28 -4.06
C LEU A 118 5.60 4.22 -3.90
N ASP A 119 6.71 4.60 -3.27
CA ASP A 119 7.89 3.75 -3.12
C ASP A 119 7.74 2.74 -1.96
N ASN A 120 7.02 3.09 -0.89
CA ASN A 120 7.00 2.32 0.36
C ASN A 120 5.66 1.65 0.68
N SER A 121 4.54 2.13 0.13
CA SER A 121 3.23 1.51 0.40
C SER A 121 3.16 0.10 -0.21
N LYS A 122 2.37 -0.76 0.45
CA LYS A 122 1.97 -2.08 -0.08
C LYS A 122 0.52 -2.09 -0.58
N GLU A 123 -0.22 -1.01 -0.36
CA GLU A 123 -1.62 -0.84 -0.76
C GLU A 123 -1.65 -0.23 -2.17
N ASP A 124 -2.04 -1.02 -3.17
CA ASP A 124 -2.02 -0.59 -4.57
C ASP A 124 -3.05 0.51 -4.84
N GLU A 125 -4.22 0.44 -4.22
CA GLU A 125 -5.26 1.47 -4.31
C GLU A 125 -4.77 2.81 -3.74
N LEU A 126 -3.94 2.75 -2.69
CA LEU A 126 -3.33 3.95 -2.11
C LEU A 126 -2.30 4.55 -3.08
N LYS A 127 -1.53 3.71 -3.77
CA LYS A 127 -0.60 4.18 -4.80
C LYS A 127 -1.35 4.83 -5.97
N ASP A 128 -2.47 4.25 -6.38
CA ASP A 128 -3.27 4.78 -7.47
C ASP A 128 -3.83 6.17 -7.13
N LEU A 129 -4.34 6.35 -5.91
CA LEU A 129 -4.76 7.64 -5.39
C LEU A 129 -3.60 8.65 -5.35
N VAL A 130 -2.43 8.23 -4.88
CA VAL A 130 -1.26 9.10 -4.77
C VAL A 130 -0.72 9.55 -6.12
N ARG A 131 -0.74 8.67 -7.14
CA ARG A 131 -0.37 9.06 -8.51
C ARG A 131 -1.28 10.14 -9.06
N LEU A 132 -2.60 10.06 -8.82
CA LEU A 132 -3.54 11.13 -9.19
C LEU A 132 -3.18 12.46 -8.52
N HIS A 133 -2.91 12.45 -7.21
CA HIS A 133 -2.49 13.66 -6.50
C HIS A 133 -1.18 14.23 -7.03
N LEU A 134 -0.19 13.37 -7.29
CA LEU A 134 1.11 13.81 -7.81
C LEU A 134 0.99 14.35 -9.24
N ALA A 135 0.20 13.71 -10.10
CA ALA A 135 -0.10 14.20 -11.45
C ALA A 135 -0.83 15.54 -11.42
N SER A 136 -1.75 15.76 -10.48
CA SER A 136 -2.44 17.04 -10.29
C SER A 136 -1.46 18.15 -9.89
N ILE A 137 -0.52 17.88 -8.97
CA ILE A 137 0.52 18.86 -8.64
C ILE A 137 1.40 19.17 -9.87
N LEU A 138 1.76 18.15 -10.66
CA LEU A 138 2.57 18.34 -11.86
C LEU A 138 1.82 19.12 -12.95
N LEU A 139 0.50 18.96 -13.05
CA LEU A 139 -0.37 19.77 -13.88
C LEU A 139 -0.29 21.25 -13.49
N ASP A 140 -0.40 21.56 -12.20
CA ASP A 140 -0.27 22.93 -11.67
C ASP A 140 1.14 23.51 -11.93
N GLU A 141 2.17 22.69 -11.83
CA GLU A 141 3.56 23.04 -12.20
C GLU A 141 3.79 23.13 -13.72
N LYS A 142 2.76 22.90 -14.54
CA LYS A 142 2.82 22.84 -16.02
C LYS A 142 3.79 21.78 -16.57
N LYS A 143 4.08 20.75 -15.79
CA LYS A 143 4.91 19.60 -16.17
C LYS A 143 4.03 18.52 -16.79
N TYR A 144 3.44 18.85 -17.94
CA TYR A 144 2.41 18.01 -18.57
C TYR A 144 2.92 16.61 -18.93
N ASP A 145 4.13 16.50 -19.48
CA ASP A 145 4.69 15.19 -19.83
C ASP A 145 4.95 14.30 -18.60
N ASP A 146 5.37 14.89 -17.48
CA ASP A 146 5.57 14.16 -16.23
C ASP A 146 4.23 13.69 -15.64
N ALA A 147 3.21 14.56 -15.67
CA ALA A 147 1.86 14.22 -15.23
C ALA A 147 1.27 13.09 -16.08
N LEU A 148 1.39 13.16 -17.41
CA LEU A 148 0.93 12.11 -18.32
C LEU A 148 1.64 10.78 -18.04
N ARG A 149 2.95 10.78 -17.81
CA ARG A 149 3.69 9.55 -17.47
C ARG A 149 3.16 8.86 -16.22
N LEU A 150 2.75 9.61 -15.20
CA LEU A 150 2.12 9.03 -14.01
C LEU A 150 0.73 8.44 -14.31
N LEU A 151 -0.02 9.07 -15.21
CA LEU A 151 -1.37 8.66 -15.60
C LEU A 151 -1.40 7.46 -16.58
N GLU A 152 -0.27 7.11 -17.19
CA GLU A 152 -0.12 5.87 -17.97
C GLU A 152 0.25 4.65 -17.10
N ALA A 153 0.55 4.85 -15.81
CA ALA A 153 0.85 3.74 -14.92
C ALA A 153 -0.36 2.82 -14.77
N LYS A 154 -0.11 1.51 -14.71
CA LYS A 154 -1.16 0.52 -14.43
C LYS A 154 -1.81 0.83 -13.07
N HIS A 155 -3.13 0.87 -13.05
CA HIS A 155 -3.98 1.12 -11.89
C HIS A 155 -5.15 0.13 -11.86
N GLY A 156 -5.86 0.07 -10.74
CA GLY A 156 -7.09 -0.71 -10.61
C GLY A 156 -8.24 -0.13 -11.46
N GLU A 157 -9.11 -1.00 -11.96
CA GLU A 157 -10.22 -0.62 -12.87
C GLU A 157 -11.16 0.44 -12.27
N SER A 158 -11.29 0.49 -10.94
CA SER A 158 -12.08 1.50 -10.23
C SER A 158 -11.55 2.93 -10.41
N PHE A 159 -10.28 3.08 -10.82
CA PHE A 159 -9.64 4.36 -11.06
C PHE A 159 -9.63 4.78 -12.54
N ASP A 160 -10.00 3.90 -13.48
CA ASP A 160 -9.97 4.16 -14.93
C ASP A 160 -10.60 5.51 -15.29
N GLY A 161 -11.79 5.79 -14.73
CA GLY A 161 -12.51 7.04 -14.97
C GLY A 161 -11.76 8.28 -14.45
N LEU A 162 -11.20 8.19 -13.25
CA LEU A 162 -10.47 9.29 -12.61
C LEU A 162 -9.15 9.59 -13.32
N TYR A 163 -8.43 8.55 -13.75
CA TYR A 163 -7.19 8.70 -14.52
C TYR A 163 -7.45 9.33 -15.88
N ALA A 164 -8.51 8.89 -16.57
CA ALA A 164 -8.88 9.44 -17.87
C ALA A 164 -9.36 10.90 -17.76
N ASP A 165 -10.09 11.27 -16.70
CA ASP A 165 -10.50 12.66 -16.45
C ASP A 165 -9.29 13.57 -16.23
N LEU A 166 -8.39 13.20 -15.31
CA LEU A 166 -7.19 14.01 -15.06
C LEU A 166 -6.25 14.04 -16.28
N LYS A 167 -6.20 12.97 -17.08
CA LYS A 167 -5.48 12.97 -18.36
C LYS A 167 -6.08 13.99 -19.33
N GLY A 168 -7.41 14.07 -19.40
CA GLY A 168 -8.11 15.11 -20.15
C GLY A 168 -7.74 16.52 -19.69
N ASP A 169 -7.68 16.75 -18.38
CA ASP A 169 -7.28 18.05 -17.80
C ASP A 169 -5.84 18.43 -18.20
N VAL A 170 -4.91 17.47 -18.10
CA VAL A 170 -3.51 17.67 -18.49
C VAL A 170 -3.38 17.97 -19.99
N LEU A 171 -4.08 17.22 -20.84
CA LEU A 171 -4.04 17.41 -22.29
C LEU A 171 -4.68 18.74 -22.72
N THR A 172 -5.76 19.15 -22.06
CA THR A 172 -6.40 20.46 -22.25
C THR A 172 -5.42 21.59 -21.93
N ALA A 173 -4.77 21.53 -20.77
CA ALA A 173 -3.77 22.51 -20.35
C ALA A 173 -2.54 22.54 -21.27
N ALA A 174 -2.18 21.39 -21.86
CA ALA A 174 -1.11 21.27 -22.85
C ALA A 174 -1.50 21.72 -24.27
N GLY A 175 -2.76 22.14 -24.50
CA GLY A 175 -3.27 22.56 -25.81
C GLY A 175 -3.61 21.42 -26.78
N LYS A 176 -3.61 20.16 -26.30
CA LYS A 176 -3.89 18.96 -27.09
C LYS A 176 -5.38 18.62 -27.08
N VAL A 177 -6.20 19.54 -27.58
CA VAL A 177 -7.68 19.50 -27.45
C VAL A 177 -8.30 18.21 -28.01
N ALA A 178 -7.82 17.71 -29.15
CA ALA A 178 -8.35 16.47 -29.73
C ALA A 178 -8.10 15.25 -28.84
N GLU A 179 -6.90 15.14 -28.26
CA GLU A 179 -6.54 14.06 -27.33
C GLU A 179 -7.31 14.20 -26.00
N ALA A 180 -7.49 15.43 -25.52
CA ALA A 180 -8.26 15.72 -24.31
C ALA A 180 -9.72 15.27 -24.45
N ARG A 181 -10.34 15.56 -25.60
CA ARG A 181 -11.71 15.11 -25.92
C ARG A 181 -11.84 13.59 -25.84
N THR A 182 -10.88 12.85 -26.40
CA THR A 182 -10.85 11.40 -26.30
C THR A 182 -10.71 10.93 -24.85
N ALA A 183 -9.83 11.56 -24.07
CA ALA A 183 -9.64 11.21 -22.66
C ALA A 183 -10.91 11.41 -21.81
N TYR A 184 -11.61 12.54 -21.95
CA TYR A 184 -12.88 12.75 -21.23
C TYR A 184 -13.99 11.79 -21.66
N GLN A 185 -14.07 11.42 -22.95
CA GLN A 185 -15.01 10.41 -23.40
C GLN A 185 -14.74 9.04 -22.76
N VAL A 186 -13.46 8.65 -22.66
CA VAL A 186 -13.06 7.44 -21.94
C VAL A 186 -13.46 7.55 -20.47
N ALA A 187 -13.19 8.69 -19.82
CA ALA A 187 -13.55 8.92 -18.42
C ALA A 187 -15.04 8.69 -18.15
N LEU A 188 -15.91 9.31 -18.96
CA LEU A 188 -17.36 9.15 -18.86
C LEU A 188 -17.81 7.70 -19.09
N SER A 189 -17.21 6.99 -20.06
CA SER A 189 -17.54 5.60 -20.33
C SER A 189 -17.20 4.67 -19.16
N LYS A 190 -16.12 4.98 -18.43
CA LYS A 190 -15.59 4.18 -17.33
C LYS A 190 -16.25 4.45 -15.99
N MET A 191 -16.88 5.61 -15.81
CA MET A 191 -17.61 5.97 -14.59
C MET A 191 -18.96 5.25 -14.42
N GLY A 192 -19.39 4.47 -15.42
CA GLY A 192 -20.49 3.50 -15.26
C GLY A 192 -21.90 4.09 -15.11
N GLY A 193 -22.09 5.40 -15.32
CA GLY A 193 -23.41 6.03 -15.31
C GLY A 193 -23.40 7.50 -14.86
N LYS A 194 -24.60 8.10 -14.75
CA LYS A 194 -24.77 9.47 -14.29
C LYS A 194 -24.52 9.58 -12.78
N SER A 195 -23.56 10.42 -12.44
CA SER A 195 -23.22 10.86 -11.08
C SER A 195 -22.90 12.35 -11.11
N SER A 196 -22.91 13.00 -9.95
CA SER A 196 -22.47 14.40 -9.86
C SER A 196 -21.04 14.60 -10.37
N TYR A 197 -20.18 13.57 -10.30
CA TYR A 197 -18.82 13.65 -10.81
C TYR A 197 -18.77 13.53 -12.34
N SER A 198 -19.50 12.57 -12.93
CA SER A 198 -19.57 12.44 -14.39
C SER A 198 -20.19 13.68 -15.05
N ASP A 199 -21.13 14.36 -14.37
CA ASP A 199 -21.71 15.62 -14.87
C ASP A 199 -20.64 16.72 -14.97
N ILE A 200 -19.69 16.78 -14.03
CA ILE A 200 -18.55 17.72 -14.09
C ILE A 200 -17.64 17.39 -15.27
N VAL A 201 -17.34 16.10 -15.48
CA VAL A 201 -16.50 15.66 -16.61
C VAL A 201 -17.18 15.98 -17.95
N GLN A 202 -18.50 15.82 -18.04
CA GLN A 202 -19.28 16.21 -19.21
C GLN A 202 -19.17 17.72 -19.48
N ILE A 203 -19.28 18.56 -18.44
CA ILE A 203 -19.10 20.01 -18.57
C ILE A 203 -17.70 20.35 -19.10
N LYS A 204 -16.64 19.68 -18.60
CA LYS A 204 -15.27 19.87 -19.11
C LYS A 204 -15.16 19.50 -20.60
N LEU A 205 -15.73 18.37 -20.99
CA LEU A 205 -15.77 17.90 -22.37
C LEU A 205 -16.50 18.88 -23.30
N ASP A 206 -17.62 19.43 -22.86
CA ASP A 206 -18.44 20.37 -23.63
C ASP A 206 -17.77 21.76 -23.75
N ALA A 207 -16.84 22.08 -22.84
CA ALA A 207 -16.09 23.34 -22.82
C ALA A 207 -14.83 23.35 -23.70
N LEU A 208 -14.46 22.22 -24.32
CA LEU A 208 -13.33 22.08 -25.25
C LEU A 208 -13.60 22.67 -26.64
#